data_AF-A0A1V6P063-F1
#
_entry.id   AF-A0A1V6P063-F1
#
_cell.length_a   1.000
_cell.length_b   1.000
_cell.length_c   1.000
_cell.angle_alpha   90.00
_cell.angle_beta   90.00
_cell.angle_gamma   90.00
#
_symmetry.space_group_name_H-M   'P 1'
#
loop_
_entity.id
_entity.type
_entity.pdbx_description
1 polymer ?
#
loop_
_entity_poly.entity_id
_entity_poly.type
_entity_poly.pdbx_seq_one_letter_code
_entity_poly.pdbx_strand_id
1 'polypeptide(L)'
;MGLGSETPEFDIMQLTAVFGVSNISAFISVFFHAFHWHLPIVHSPSFDPGTVAKPLLLAIFLAGAAYSTTMDDTTASSSSWVVDVAEEYIFRQVSHLAMVPSPMDPANLLPTVQTLQSALIIEMLQFARDDLSTRRRIRIIRHPCLVSTVRSLGIFQLKRSTIPNVCDDLTWRNLVAEEMCLRIASWAFLADGFLTVCLKNHPAISIFEMDCNFPWSADLWEAESASAFSKIAAKHSTELPLPPLWEVATQLLEIPKTAPISWSLSISAEHLLILIYAINSLAFQTRAGLLPYLKADKIRLAAENWKRIWDSVIGSLGDDQYLHLGYPKHAEELWWLLKATLDVAEQSGINFPYLDSTATDDMGSLNEFIQWCHRNFS
;
A
#
# COMPACT_ATOMS: atom_id res chain seq x y z
N MET A 1 38.89 -28.26 -2.88
CA MET A 1 39.11 -27.50 -1.62
C MET A 1 37.96 -26.53 -1.49
N GLY A 2 37.05 -26.81 -0.55
CA GLY A 2 35.87 -25.98 -0.33
C GLY A 2 36.28 -24.68 0.36
N LEU A 3 35.91 -23.55 -0.26
CA LEU A 3 35.85 -22.28 0.44
C LEU A 3 34.63 -22.35 1.34
N GLY A 4 34.85 -22.62 2.63
CA GLY A 4 33.84 -22.44 3.65
C GLY A 4 33.42 -20.98 3.65
N SER A 5 32.19 -20.71 3.22
CA SER A 5 31.52 -19.46 3.57
C SER A 5 31.33 -19.50 5.08
N GLU A 6 32.15 -18.76 5.82
CA GLU A 6 31.93 -18.49 7.23
C GLU A 6 30.55 -17.86 7.36
N THR A 7 29.58 -18.61 7.88
CA THR A 7 28.33 -18.06 8.36
C THR A 7 28.68 -17.10 9.49
N PRO A 8 28.29 -15.81 9.43
CA PRO A 8 28.63 -14.86 10.49
C PRO A 8 28.16 -15.42 11.84
N GLU A 9 29.09 -15.53 12.77
CA GLU A 9 28.86 -16.13 14.07
C GLU A 9 27.82 -15.28 14.83
N PHE A 10 26.73 -15.92 15.22
CA PHE A 10 25.53 -15.28 15.78
C PHE A 10 25.79 -14.77 17.19
N ASP A 11 26.00 -13.46 17.34
CA ASP A 11 26.19 -12.85 18.66
C ASP A 11 24.83 -12.46 19.28
N ILE A 12 24.28 -13.37 20.09
CA ILE A 12 23.08 -13.16 20.91
C ILE A 12 23.19 -11.90 21.78
N MET A 13 24.40 -11.52 22.20
CA MET A 13 24.59 -10.34 23.03
C MET A 13 24.36 -9.04 22.24
N GLN A 14 24.77 -9.00 20.97
CA GLN A 14 24.47 -7.87 20.07
C GLN A 14 22.97 -7.73 19.81
N LEU A 15 22.26 -8.85 19.62
CA LEU A 15 20.79 -8.85 19.50
C LEU A 15 20.10 -8.34 20.76
N THR A 16 20.57 -8.75 21.93
CA THR A 16 20.00 -8.33 23.21
C THR A 16 20.17 -6.81 23.41
N ALA A 17 21.29 -6.25 22.96
CA ALA A 17 21.50 -4.80 22.95
C ALA A 17 20.57 -4.08 21.97
N VAL A 18 20.35 -4.63 20.76
CA VAL A 18 19.42 -4.06 19.77
C VAL A 18 17.97 -4.07 20.27
N PHE A 19 17.50 -5.19 20.82
CA PHE A 19 16.14 -5.36 21.35
C PHE A 19 15.94 -4.83 22.79
N GLY A 20 16.84 -3.95 23.27
CA GLY A 20 16.69 -3.31 24.58
C GLY A 20 15.42 -2.46 24.68
N VAL A 21 14.83 -2.37 25.89
CA VAL A 21 13.56 -1.65 26.15
C VAL A 21 13.61 -0.19 25.68
N SER A 22 14.75 0.49 25.88
CA SER A 22 14.96 1.87 25.41
C SER A 22 14.87 1.98 23.89
N ASN A 23 15.44 1.03 23.16
CA ASN A 23 15.40 0.99 21.70
C ASN A 23 13.99 0.65 21.20
N ILE A 24 13.27 -0.24 21.89
CA ILE A 24 11.88 -0.55 21.56
C ILE A 24 11.01 0.71 21.61
N SER A 25 11.05 1.46 22.72
CA SER A 25 10.27 2.69 22.84
C SER A 25 10.69 3.75 21.82
N ALA A 26 11.99 3.90 21.56
CA ALA A 26 12.51 4.87 20.61
C ALA A 26 12.06 4.55 19.17
N PHE A 27 12.21 3.31 18.72
CA PHE A 27 11.88 2.93 17.34
C PHE A 27 10.39 2.86 17.08
N ILE A 28 9.57 2.48 18.07
CA ILE A 28 8.11 2.65 17.95
C ILE A 28 7.76 4.12 17.71
N SER A 29 8.38 5.04 18.46
CA SER A 29 8.16 6.47 18.25
C SER A 29 8.57 6.89 16.84
N VAL A 30 9.77 6.49 16.38
CA VAL A 30 10.23 6.79 15.01
C VAL A 30 9.30 6.21 13.96
N PHE A 31 8.77 5.00 14.13
CA PHE A 31 7.79 4.41 13.23
C PHE A 31 6.57 5.31 13.04
N PHE A 32 5.93 5.74 14.14
CA PHE A 32 4.72 6.57 14.05
C PHE A 32 4.99 7.99 13.54
N HIS A 33 6.20 8.52 13.74
CA HIS A 33 6.56 9.85 13.23
C HIS A 33 6.99 9.84 11.75
N ALA A 34 7.67 8.79 11.29
CA ALA A 34 8.34 8.80 9.98
C ALA A 34 7.75 7.80 8.98
N PHE A 35 7.40 6.58 9.40
CA PHE A 35 6.97 5.52 8.48
C PHE A 35 5.45 5.41 8.34
N HIS A 36 4.71 5.63 9.44
CA HIS A 36 3.24 5.49 9.49
C HIS A 36 2.51 6.26 8.39
N TRP A 37 2.97 7.48 8.07
CA TRP A 37 2.36 8.32 7.03
C TRP A 37 2.59 7.81 5.59
N HIS A 38 3.53 6.87 5.40
CA HIS A 38 3.76 6.18 4.14
C HIS A 38 3.03 4.84 4.05
N LEU A 39 2.55 4.30 5.18
CA LEU A 39 1.79 3.05 5.26
C LEU A 39 0.85 3.09 6.48
N PRO A 40 -0.23 3.90 6.46
CA PRO A 40 -1.14 4.13 7.58
C PRO A 40 -2.11 2.95 7.76
N ILE A 41 -1.58 1.75 7.98
CA ILE A 41 -2.36 0.54 8.20
C ILE A 41 -2.50 0.20 9.68
N VAL A 42 -1.71 0.81 10.55
CA VAL A 42 -1.73 0.64 12.01
C VAL A 42 -2.41 1.84 12.65
N HIS A 43 -3.46 1.63 13.45
CA HIS A 43 -4.15 2.72 14.13
C HIS A 43 -3.34 3.18 15.35
N SER A 44 -2.67 4.34 15.23
CA SER A 44 -1.81 4.88 16.28
C SER A 44 -2.53 5.04 17.63
N PRO A 45 -3.75 5.61 17.72
CA PRO A 45 -4.41 5.81 19.00
C PRO A 45 -4.82 4.53 19.75
N SER A 46 -5.00 3.41 19.05
CA SER A 46 -5.31 2.12 19.69
C SER A 46 -4.10 1.20 19.83
N PHE A 47 -2.92 1.63 19.38
CA PHE A 47 -1.72 0.82 19.46
C PHE A 47 -1.20 0.78 20.90
N ASP A 48 -1.02 -0.44 21.41
CA ASP A 48 -0.40 -0.68 22.72
C ASP A 48 0.71 -1.73 22.59
N PRO A 49 2.00 -1.35 22.76
CA PRO A 49 3.11 -2.27 22.62
C PRO A 49 3.08 -3.43 23.62
N GLY A 50 2.33 -3.31 24.73
CA GLY A 50 2.17 -4.37 25.72
C GLY A 50 1.19 -5.48 25.31
N THR A 51 0.31 -5.22 24.33
CA THR A 51 -0.80 -6.14 23.99
C THR A 51 -0.87 -6.54 22.51
N VAL A 52 -0.21 -5.80 21.61
CA VAL A 52 -0.16 -6.17 20.18
C VAL A 52 0.56 -7.50 19.94
N ALA A 53 0.19 -8.18 18.85
CA ALA A 53 0.83 -9.41 18.44
C ALA A 53 2.32 -9.20 18.14
N LYS A 54 3.15 -10.16 18.56
CA LYS A 54 4.60 -10.16 18.36
C LYS A 54 5.06 -9.88 16.91
N PRO A 55 4.41 -10.42 15.86
CA PRO A 55 4.77 -10.13 14.47
C PRO A 55 4.68 -8.64 14.14
N LEU A 56 3.59 -7.99 14.58
CA LEU A 56 3.38 -6.57 14.36
C LEU A 56 4.38 -5.72 15.14
N LEU A 57 4.59 -6.03 16.43
CA LEU A 57 5.57 -5.32 17.25
C LEU A 57 6.97 -5.39 16.63
N LEU A 58 7.38 -6.57 16.14
CA LEU A 58 8.66 -6.77 15.45
C LEU A 58 8.75 -5.95 14.16
N ALA A 59 7.71 -5.95 13.33
CA ALA A 59 7.69 -5.19 12.09
C ALA A 59 7.78 -3.66 12.33
N ILE A 60 7.01 -3.14 13.30
CA ILE A 60 7.04 -1.73 13.72
C ILE A 60 8.43 -1.36 14.25
N PHE A 61 9.01 -2.19 15.11
CA PHE A 61 10.34 -1.99 15.65
C PHE A 61 11.40 -1.89 14.54
N LEU A 62 11.38 -2.83 13.58
CA LEU A 62 12.36 -2.87 12.49
C LEU A 62 12.19 -1.71 11.51
N ALA A 63 10.96 -1.34 11.17
CA ALA A 63 10.68 -0.17 10.34
C ALA A 63 11.14 1.12 11.05
N GLY A 64 10.86 1.26 12.34
CA GLY A 64 11.36 2.39 13.15
C GLY A 64 12.89 2.44 13.24
N ALA A 65 13.55 1.29 13.40
CA ALA A 65 15.00 1.19 13.42
C ALA A 65 15.62 1.64 12.09
N ALA A 66 15.05 1.20 10.97
CA ALA A 66 15.52 1.55 9.63
C ALA A 66 15.36 3.05 9.29
N TYR A 67 14.39 3.73 9.91
CA TYR A 67 14.18 5.17 9.75
C TYR A 67 14.89 6.01 10.83
N SER A 68 15.56 5.36 11.79
CA SER A 68 16.32 6.08 12.81
C SER A 68 17.69 6.48 12.25
N THR A 69 18.03 7.77 12.37
CA THR A 69 19.33 8.32 11.97
C THR A 69 20.45 8.02 12.98
N THR A 70 20.13 7.31 14.06
CA THR A 70 20.98 7.07 15.24
C THR A 70 21.65 5.70 15.25
N MET A 71 21.47 4.89 14.21
CA MET A 71 22.12 3.58 14.10
C MET A 71 23.54 3.74 13.55
N ASP A 72 24.55 3.41 14.37
CA ASP A 72 25.93 3.26 13.90
C ASP A 72 26.02 2.17 12.82
N ASP A 73 26.93 2.28 11.85
CA ASP A 73 27.05 1.40 10.67
C ASP A 73 27.10 -0.12 10.99
N THR A 74 27.62 -0.50 12.17
CA THR A 74 27.68 -1.88 12.67
C THR A 74 26.32 -2.42 13.13
N THR A 75 25.49 -1.56 13.74
CA THR A 75 24.10 -1.89 14.11
C THR A 75 23.16 -1.88 12.91
N ALA A 76 23.41 -1.00 11.94
CA ALA A 76 22.71 -1.00 10.65
C ALA A 76 22.97 -2.29 9.85
N SER A 77 24.21 -2.79 9.82
CA SER A 77 24.56 -4.06 9.17
C SER A 77 23.90 -5.28 9.84
N SER A 78 23.79 -5.26 11.17
CA SER A 78 23.07 -6.29 11.94
C SER A 78 21.54 -6.22 11.73
N SER A 79 20.99 -5.07 11.36
CA SER A 79 19.57 -4.93 11.09
C SER A 79 19.12 -5.67 9.80
N SER A 80 20.03 -5.85 8.83
CA SER A 80 19.65 -6.38 7.51
C SER A 80 19.16 -7.83 7.59
N TRP A 81 19.93 -8.69 8.26
CA TRP A 81 19.59 -10.11 8.44
C TRP A 81 18.43 -10.32 9.41
N VAL A 82 18.27 -9.44 10.42
CA VAL A 82 17.13 -9.51 11.35
C VAL A 82 15.82 -9.30 10.61
N VAL A 83 15.80 -8.41 9.62
CA VAL A 83 14.63 -8.23 8.74
C VAL A 83 14.36 -9.46 7.90
N ASP A 84 15.38 -10.16 7.38
CA ASP A 84 15.18 -11.42 6.64
C ASP A 84 14.58 -12.52 7.54
N VAL A 85 15.06 -12.62 8.77
CA VAL A 85 14.51 -13.57 9.77
C VAL A 85 13.09 -13.18 10.19
N ALA A 86 12.82 -11.90 10.37
CA ALA A 86 11.49 -11.38 10.69
C ALA A 86 10.51 -11.66 9.56
N GLU A 87 10.91 -11.42 8.30
CA GLU A 87 10.12 -11.76 7.12
C GLU A 87 9.75 -13.24 7.12
N GLU A 88 10.72 -14.15 7.28
CA GLU A 88 10.46 -15.58 7.29
C GLU A 88 9.51 -15.97 8.45
N TYR A 89 9.71 -15.41 9.65
CA TYR A 89 8.82 -15.62 10.79
C TYR A 89 7.38 -15.14 10.53
N ILE A 90 7.23 -13.97 9.93
CA ILE A 90 5.93 -13.36 9.62
C ILE A 90 5.23 -14.13 8.51
N PHE A 91 5.91 -14.42 7.39
CA PHE A 91 5.30 -15.10 6.25
C PHE A 91 4.98 -16.57 6.50
N ARG A 92 5.65 -17.22 7.46
CA ARG A 92 5.17 -18.53 7.98
C ARG A 92 3.79 -18.40 8.61
N GLN A 93 3.55 -17.36 9.41
CA GLN A 93 2.25 -17.13 10.03
C GLN A 93 1.17 -16.76 9.00
N VAL A 94 1.50 -15.90 8.03
CA VAL A 94 0.61 -15.59 6.90
C VAL A 94 0.23 -16.87 6.15
N SER A 95 1.21 -17.71 5.82
CA SER A 95 0.98 -18.99 5.15
C SER A 95 0.08 -19.92 5.96
N HIS A 96 0.22 -19.93 7.29
CA HIS A 96 -0.64 -20.71 8.18
C HIS A 96 -2.08 -20.19 8.17
N LEU A 97 -2.29 -18.87 8.18
CA LEU A 97 -3.63 -18.26 8.12
C LEU A 97 -4.39 -18.67 6.86
N ALA A 98 -3.69 -18.75 5.72
CA ALA A 98 -4.29 -19.21 4.45
C ALA A 98 -4.82 -20.65 4.50
N MET A 99 -4.36 -21.48 5.45
CA MET A 99 -4.73 -22.89 5.58
C MET A 99 -5.85 -23.14 6.60
N VAL A 100 -6.28 -22.12 7.37
CA VAL A 100 -7.30 -22.29 8.42
C VAL A 100 -8.71 -22.21 7.81
N PRO A 101 -9.56 -23.25 7.96
CA PRO A 101 -10.95 -23.19 7.54
C PRO A 101 -11.74 -22.32 8.53
N SER A 102 -12.30 -21.21 8.04
CA SER A 102 -13.05 -20.17 8.77
C SER A 102 -12.19 -19.01 9.30
N PRO A 103 -11.92 -18.02 8.44
CA PRO A 103 -10.92 -16.98 8.70
C PRO A 103 -11.36 -15.81 9.59
N MET A 104 -12.65 -15.68 9.88
CA MET A 104 -13.22 -14.50 10.54
C MET A 104 -13.96 -14.85 11.84
N ASP A 105 -13.36 -15.72 12.66
CA ASP A 105 -13.76 -15.83 14.06
C ASP A 105 -13.47 -14.48 14.75
N PRO A 106 -14.47 -13.81 15.37
CA PRO A 106 -14.27 -12.54 16.07
C PRO A 106 -13.13 -12.58 17.10
N ALA A 107 -12.88 -13.75 17.72
CA ALA A 107 -11.80 -13.90 18.69
C ALA A 107 -10.39 -13.86 18.06
N ASN A 108 -10.28 -14.19 16.76
CA ASN A 108 -9.01 -14.29 16.03
C ASN A 108 -8.83 -13.17 14.99
N LEU A 109 -9.81 -12.28 14.82
CA LEU A 109 -9.76 -11.20 13.85
C LEU A 109 -8.56 -10.27 14.08
N LEU A 110 -8.39 -9.75 15.31
CA LEU A 110 -7.33 -8.79 15.60
C LEU A 110 -5.92 -9.38 15.43
N PRO A 111 -5.57 -10.58 15.97
CA PRO A 111 -4.29 -11.22 15.69
C PRO A 111 -4.03 -11.48 14.20
N THR A 112 -5.08 -11.85 13.46
CA THR A 112 -5.01 -12.07 12.00
C THR A 112 -4.66 -10.77 11.28
N VAL A 113 -5.41 -9.69 11.56
CA VAL A 113 -5.17 -8.34 11.03
C VAL A 113 -3.75 -7.86 11.34
N GLN A 114 -3.29 -8.04 12.58
CA GLN A 114 -1.94 -7.66 13.00
C GLN A 114 -0.84 -8.46 12.29
N THR A 115 -1.10 -9.74 11.97
CA THR A 115 -0.19 -10.55 11.16
C THR A 115 -0.10 -10.02 9.72
N LEU A 116 -1.22 -9.65 9.10
CA LEU A 116 -1.23 -9.06 7.76
C LEU A 116 -0.56 -7.66 7.73
N GLN A 117 -0.82 -6.82 8.74
CA GLN A 117 -0.12 -5.53 8.91
C GLN A 117 1.40 -5.74 8.97
N SER A 118 1.85 -6.73 9.74
CA SER A 118 3.28 -7.03 9.86
C SER A 118 3.90 -7.45 8.53
N ALA A 119 3.18 -8.23 7.72
CA ALA A 119 3.65 -8.64 6.40
C ALA A 119 3.78 -7.46 5.44
N LEU A 120 2.78 -6.57 5.39
CA LEU A 120 2.83 -5.35 4.58
C LEU A 120 3.96 -4.41 5.00
N ILE A 121 4.17 -4.19 6.30
CA ILE A 121 5.25 -3.33 6.81
C ILE A 121 6.62 -3.88 6.37
N ILE A 122 6.85 -5.19 6.54
CA ILE A 122 8.12 -5.81 6.16
C ILE A 122 8.32 -5.79 4.64
N GLU A 123 7.27 -6.05 3.86
CA GLU A 123 7.32 -5.98 2.40
C GLU A 123 7.72 -4.56 1.93
N MET A 124 7.08 -3.53 2.47
CA MET A 124 7.40 -2.12 2.17
C MET A 124 8.83 -1.76 2.58
N LEU A 125 9.27 -2.20 3.76
CA LEU A 125 10.62 -1.95 4.23
C LEU A 125 11.67 -2.59 3.32
N GLN A 126 11.37 -3.77 2.78
CA GLN A 126 12.27 -4.48 1.88
C GLN A 126 12.25 -3.96 0.44
N PHE A 127 11.16 -3.31 -0.02
CA PHE A 127 11.16 -2.62 -1.32
C PHE A 127 12.19 -1.51 -1.40
N ALA A 128 12.44 -0.81 -0.29
CA ALA A 128 13.46 0.23 -0.21
C ALA A 128 14.90 -0.31 -0.35
N ARG A 129 15.11 -1.63 -0.22
CA ARG A 129 16.43 -2.24 -0.36
C ARG A 129 16.82 -2.36 -1.83
N ASP A 130 18.10 -2.11 -2.11
CA ASP A 130 18.66 -2.36 -3.44
C ASP A 130 19.22 -3.79 -3.56
N ASP A 131 18.35 -4.77 -3.38
CA ASP A 131 18.67 -6.19 -3.57
C ASP A 131 17.69 -6.88 -4.51
N LEU A 132 18.20 -7.36 -5.64
CA LEU A 132 17.42 -8.03 -6.67
C LEU A 132 16.83 -9.36 -6.17
N SER A 133 17.53 -10.06 -5.27
CA SER A 133 17.06 -11.35 -4.75
C SER A 133 15.84 -11.19 -3.84
N THR A 134 15.86 -10.15 -3.01
CA THR A 134 14.75 -9.71 -2.16
C THR A 134 13.56 -9.26 -2.99
N ARG A 135 13.76 -8.39 -3.99
CA ARG A 135 12.67 -7.94 -4.89
C ARG A 135 12.02 -9.12 -5.62
N ARG A 136 12.83 -10.07 -6.11
CA ARG A 136 12.33 -11.31 -6.71
C ARG A 136 11.49 -12.11 -5.71
N ARG A 137 12.01 -12.36 -4.51
CA ARG A 137 11.31 -13.11 -3.44
C ARG A 137 9.97 -12.46 -3.09
N ILE A 138 9.93 -11.14 -2.98
CA ILE A 138 8.68 -10.41 -2.76
C ILE A 138 7.70 -10.66 -3.90
N ARG A 139 8.12 -10.43 -5.15
CA ARG A 139 7.26 -10.53 -6.33
C ARG A 139 6.67 -11.92 -6.53
N ILE A 140 7.48 -12.98 -6.37
CA ILE A 140 7.06 -14.34 -6.76
C ILE A 140 6.62 -15.24 -5.60
N ILE A 141 6.91 -14.87 -4.35
CA ILE A 141 6.61 -15.71 -3.18
C ILE A 141 5.78 -14.94 -2.15
N ARG A 142 6.28 -13.80 -1.66
CA ARG A 142 5.71 -13.14 -0.47
C ARG A 142 4.42 -12.40 -0.77
N HIS A 143 4.45 -11.48 -1.73
CA HIS A 143 3.29 -10.70 -2.09
C HIS A 143 2.13 -11.60 -2.56
N PRO A 144 2.34 -12.61 -3.45
CA PRO A 144 1.28 -13.55 -3.80
C PRO A 144 0.70 -14.32 -2.62
N CYS A 145 1.53 -14.72 -1.64
CA CYS A 145 1.08 -15.39 -0.42
C CYS A 145 0.19 -14.47 0.44
N LEU A 146 0.62 -13.21 0.64
CA LEU A 146 -0.18 -12.20 1.34
C LEU A 146 -1.52 -11.98 0.64
N VAL A 147 -1.50 -11.75 -0.67
CA VAL A 147 -2.71 -11.51 -1.48
C VAL A 147 -3.67 -12.70 -1.42
N SER A 148 -3.17 -13.93 -1.56
CA SER A 148 -3.98 -15.14 -1.42
C SER A 148 -4.62 -15.24 -0.03
N THR A 149 -3.88 -14.87 1.01
CA THR A 149 -4.39 -14.86 2.38
C THR A 149 -5.49 -13.82 2.53
N VAL A 150 -5.24 -12.55 2.20
CA VAL A 150 -6.22 -11.44 2.25
C VAL A 150 -7.49 -11.81 1.49
N ARG A 151 -7.36 -12.42 0.31
CA ARG A 151 -8.48 -12.92 -0.50
C ARG A 151 -9.25 -14.03 0.21
N SER A 152 -8.56 -15.02 0.79
CA SER A 152 -9.22 -16.11 1.52
C SER A 152 -10.00 -15.65 2.75
N LEU A 153 -9.57 -14.55 3.38
CA LEU A 153 -10.25 -13.93 4.51
C LEU A 153 -11.47 -13.07 4.09
N GLY A 154 -11.70 -12.87 2.77
CA GLY A 154 -12.79 -12.05 2.25
C GLY A 154 -12.60 -10.54 2.43
N ILE A 155 -11.38 -10.09 2.76
CA ILE A 155 -11.11 -8.67 3.09
C ILE A 155 -11.30 -7.76 1.87
N PHE A 156 -11.04 -8.25 0.65
CA PHE A 156 -11.31 -7.50 -0.59
C PHE A 156 -12.80 -7.24 -0.86
N GLN A 157 -13.70 -7.89 -0.14
CA GLN A 157 -15.16 -7.70 -0.23
C GLN A 157 -15.72 -7.05 1.04
N LEU A 158 -14.87 -6.64 1.98
CA LEU A 158 -15.32 -6.11 3.27
C LEU A 158 -16.07 -4.79 3.08
N LYS A 159 -17.29 -4.73 3.61
CA LYS A 159 -18.06 -3.50 3.77
C LYS A 159 -18.13 -3.15 5.25
N ARG A 160 -18.04 -1.86 5.57
CA ARG A 160 -18.23 -1.42 6.95
C ARG A 160 -19.63 -1.78 7.42
N SER A 161 -19.74 -2.25 8.66
CA SER A 161 -21.01 -2.68 9.23
C SER A 161 -21.95 -1.50 9.49
N THR A 162 -21.41 -0.33 9.79
CA THR A 162 -22.16 0.90 10.04
C THR A 162 -21.50 2.10 9.39
N ILE A 163 -22.32 3.08 9.03
CA ILE A 163 -21.85 4.38 8.54
C ILE A 163 -21.21 5.13 9.72
N PRO A 164 -20.06 5.80 9.53
CA PRO A 164 -19.47 6.66 10.56
C PRO A 164 -20.49 7.64 11.12
N ASN A 165 -20.78 7.52 12.41
CA ASN A 165 -21.68 8.41 13.13
C ASN A 165 -21.29 8.42 14.62
N VAL A 166 -22.05 9.16 15.42
CA VAL A 166 -21.92 9.18 16.88
C VAL A 166 -22.03 7.76 17.43
N CYS A 167 -20.99 7.32 18.15
CA CYS A 167 -20.89 5.96 18.66
C CYS A 167 -20.19 5.91 20.02
N ASP A 168 -20.33 4.76 20.70
CA ASP A 168 -19.62 4.47 21.95
C ASP A 168 -18.23 3.86 21.70
N ASP A 169 -17.44 3.69 22.76
CA ASP A 169 -16.07 3.16 22.67
C ASP A 169 -16.01 1.74 22.10
N LEU A 170 -17.00 0.90 22.39
CA LEU A 170 -17.02 -0.48 21.89
C LEU A 170 -17.26 -0.49 20.38
N THR A 171 -18.24 0.27 19.92
CA THR A 171 -18.57 0.42 18.50
C THR A 171 -17.41 1.06 17.74
N TRP A 172 -16.82 2.13 18.28
CA TRP A 172 -15.65 2.78 17.67
C TRP A 172 -14.47 1.80 17.50
N ARG A 173 -14.14 1.00 18.52
CA ARG A 173 -13.08 -0.03 18.40
C ARG A 173 -13.38 -1.08 17.34
N ASN A 174 -14.63 -1.52 17.22
CA ASN A 174 -15.02 -2.46 16.17
C ASN A 174 -14.86 -1.85 14.78
N LEU A 175 -15.26 -0.59 14.61
CA LEU A 175 -15.11 0.11 13.33
C LEU A 175 -13.64 0.38 12.99
N VAL A 176 -12.79 0.67 13.99
CA VAL A 176 -11.34 0.76 13.80
C VAL A 176 -10.76 -0.58 13.31
N ALA A 177 -11.25 -1.71 13.83
CA ALA A 177 -10.79 -3.03 13.37
C ALA A 177 -11.23 -3.34 11.92
N GLU A 178 -12.46 -2.97 11.53
CA GLU A 178 -12.91 -3.04 10.13
C GLU A 178 -12.05 -2.13 9.24
N GLU A 179 -11.75 -0.92 9.71
CA GLU A 179 -10.93 0.05 8.99
C GLU A 179 -9.48 -0.43 8.78
N MET A 180 -8.89 -1.10 9.78
CA MET A 180 -7.59 -1.77 9.62
C MET A 180 -7.62 -2.77 8.45
N CYS A 181 -8.70 -3.55 8.31
CA CYS A 181 -8.85 -4.51 7.21
C CYS A 181 -8.97 -3.80 5.85
N LEU A 182 -9.75 -2.72 5.76
CA LEU A 182 -9.90 -1.93 4.53
C LEU A 182 -8.58 -1.28 4.10
N ARG A 183 -7.82 -0.78 5.07
CA ARG A 183 -6.47 -0.24 4.84
C ARG A 183 -5.50 -1.34 4.40
N ILE A 184 -5.53 -2.54 5.00
CA ILE A 184 -4.76 -3.69 4.50
C ILE A 184 -5.10 -4.01 3.04
N ALA A 185 -6.39 -4.08 2.68
CA ALA A 185 -6.80 -4.33 1.29
C ALA A 185 -6.24 -3.27 0.34
N SER A 186 -6.42 -2.00 0.69
CA SER A 186 -6.00 -0.86 -0.13
C SER A 186 -4.48 -0.80 -0.30
N TRP A 187 -3.73 -1.04 0.78
CA TRP A 187 -2.26 -0.99 0.75
C TRP A 187 -1.63 -2.26 0.15
N ALA A 188 -2.28 -3.42 0.25
CA ALA A 188 -1.91 -4.59 -0.54
C ALA A 188 -2.12 -4.32 -2.04
N PHE A 189 -3.21 -3.66 -2.43
CA PHE A 189 -3.45 -3.24 -3.81
C PHE A 189 -2.41 -2.23 -4.31
N LEU A 190 -2.03 -1.25 -3.49
CA LEU A 190 -0.96 -0.30 -3.82
C LEU A 190 0.40 -1.00 -3.99
N ALA A 191 0.72 -1.98 -3.13
CA ALA A 191 1.92 -2.79 -3.26
C ALA A 191 1.94 -3.60 -4.57
N ASP A 192 0.81 -4.22 -4.94
CA ASP A 192 0.66 -4.95 -6.20
C ASP A 192 0.81 -4.00 -7.42
N GLY A 193 0.25 -2.80 -7.31
CA GLY A 193 0.39 -1.73 -8.29
C GLY A 193 1.86 -1.29 -8.44
N PHE A 194 2.60 -1.15 -7.34
CA PHE A 194 4.03 -0.85 -7.36
C PHE A 194 4.81 -1.98 -8.06
N LEU A 195 4.56 -3.24 -7.73
CA LEU A 195 5.17 -4.39 -8.41
C LEU A 195 4.86 -4.39 -9.92
N THR A 196 3.64 -4.02 -10.30
CA THR A 196 3.22 -3.93 -11.70
C THR A 196 3.95 -2.82 -12.43
N VAL A 197 3.93 -1.60 -11.89
CA VAL A 197 4.51 -0.42 -12.53
C VAL A 197 6.03 -0.49 -12.52
N CYS A 198 6.65 -0.80 -11.39
CA CYS A 198 8.10 -0.72 -11.24
C CYS A 198 8.83 -1.98 -11.70
N LEU A 199 8.23 -3.15 -11.52
CA LEU A 199 8.87 -4.44 -11.76
C LEU A 199 8.22 -5.24 -12.89
N LYS A 200 7.30 -4.63 -13.65
CA LYS A 200 6.57 -5.26 -14.76
C LYS A 200 5.88 -6.56 -14.34
N ASN A 201 5.49 -6.67 -13.08
CA ASN A 201 4.76 -7.83 -12.58
C ASN A 201 3.36 -7.85 -13.19
N HIS A 202 2.82 -9.04 -13.45
CA HIS A 202 1.39 -9.11 -13.72
C HIS A 202 0.63 -8.84 -12.41
N PRO A 203 -0.38 -7.94 -12.41
CA PRO A 203 -1.16 -7.66 -11.21
C PRO A 203 -1.72 -8.94 -10.60
N ALA A 204 -1.42 -9.18 -9.32
CA ALA A 204 -1.98 -10.28 -8.54
C ALA A 204 -3.36 -9.92 -7.96
N ILE A 205 -3.72 -8.63 -7.93
CA ILE A 205 -5.02 -8.14 -7.51
C ILE A 205 -5.71 -7.43 -8.69
N SER A 206 -6.91 -7.88 -9.04
CA SER A 206 -7.73 -7.15 -10.02
C SER A 206 -8.43 -5.97 -9.35
N ILE A 207 -8.49 -4.81 -10.01
CA ILE A 207 -9.36 -3.73 -9.52
C ILE A 207 -10.82 -4.17 -9.44
N PHE A 208 -11.24 -5.14 -10.26
CA PHE A 208 -12.61 -5.65 -10.29
C PHE A 208 -12.95 -6.62 -9.16
N GLU A 209 -11.97 -7.15 -8.41
CA GLU A 209 -12.24 -7.90 -7.17
C GLU A 209 -12.24 -7.03 -5.91
N MET A 210 -11.81 -5.77 -6.01
CA MET A 210 -11.82 -4.77 -4.94
C MET A 210 -13.24 -4.24 -4.70
N ASP A 211 -14.10 -5.10 -4.19
CA ASP A 211 -15.44 -4.76 -3.70
C ASP A 211 -15.44 -4.42 -2.21
N CYS A 212 -14.41 -3.74 -1.73
CA CYS A 212 -14.38 -3.18 -0.39
C CYS A 212 -14.75 -1.69 -0.42
N ASN A 213 -15.05 -1.11 0.75
CA ASN A 213 -15.15 0.35 0.83
C ASN A 213 -13.76 1.00 0.74
N PHE A 214 -13.72 2.26 0.30
CA PHE A 214 -12.51 3.09 0.42
C PHE A 214 -12.13 3.28 1.90
N PRO A 215 -10.83 3.41 2.22
CA PRO A 215 -10.36 3.86 3.53
C PRO A 215 -11.02 5.17 3.96
N TRP A 216 -11.04 5.44 5.25
CA TRP A 216 -11.45 6.74 5.76
C TRP A 216 -10.38 7.81 5.53
N SER A 217 -10.79 9.08 5.64
CA SER A 217 -9.83 10.19 5.72
C SER A 217 -8.88 10.02 6.91
N ALA A 218 -7.68 10.61 6.78
CA ALA A 218 -6.69 10.61 7.84
C ALA A 218 -7.25 11.15 9.17
N ASP A 219 -8.06 12.22 9.13
CA ASP A 219 -8.65 12.81 10.35
C ASP A 219 -9.57 11.84 11.10
N LEU A 220 -10.39 11.09 10.36
CA LEU A 220 -11.31 10.13 10.97
C LEU A 220 -10.56 8.87 11.44
N TRP A 221 -9.51 8.50 10.71
CA TRP A 221 -8.63 7.39 11.07
C TRP A 221 -7.77 7.70 12.30
N GLU A 222 -7.20 8.88 12.43
CA GLU A 222 -6.34 9.25 13.58
C GLU A 222 -7.13 9.75 14.80
N ALA A 223 -8.46 9.60 14.81
CA ALA A 223 -9.30 10.04 15.91
C ALA A 223 -8.93 9.31 17.21
N GLU A 224 -8.59 10.06 18.26
CA GLU A 224 -8.01 9.47 19.49
C GLU A 224 -9.03 8.81 20.44
N SER A 225 -10.32 8.96 20.17
CA SER A 225 -11.41 8.42 21.01
C SER A 225 -12.72 8.35 20.23
N ALA A 226 -13.70 7.60 20.74
CA ALA A 226 -15.04 7.57 20.17
C ALA A 226 -15.69 8.97 20.13
N SER A 227 -15.41 9.82 21.11
CA SER A 227 -15.90 11.21 21.14
C SER A 227 -15.28 12.07 20.04
N ALA A 228 -13.97 11.96 19.81
CA ALA A 228 -13.28 12.66 18.72
C ALA A 228 -13.80 12.16 17.36
N PHE A 229 -13.88 10.84 17.17
CA PHE A 229 -14.43 10.20 15.99
C PHE A 229 -15.85 10.69 15.70
N SER A 230 -16.73 10.67 16.70
CA SER A 230 -18.12 11.10 16.59
C SER A 230 -18.25 12.56 16.14
N LYS A 231 -17.39 13.45 16.65
CA LYS A 231 -17.38 14.87 16.26
C LYS A 231 -16.96 15.06 14.80
N ILE A 232 -15.99 14.30 14.33
CA ILE A 232 -15.52 14.35 12.94
C ILE A 232 -16.58 13.75 12.02
N ALA A 233 -17.07 12.54 12.33
CA ALA A 233 -18.12 11.86 11.58
C ALA A 233 -19.39 12.74 11.43
N ALA A 234 -19.79 13.46 12.48
CA ALA A 234 -20.93 14.37 12.41
C ALA A 234 -20.73 15.52 11.41
N LYS A 235 -19.51 16.06 11.27
CA LYS A 235 -19.19 17.12 10.29
C LYS A 235 -19.31 16.64 8.84
N HIS A 236 -18.98 15.38 8.60
CA HIS A 236 -19.01 14.76 7.26
C HIS A 236 -20.31 13.98 6.99
N SER A 237 -21.31 14.06 7.88
CA SER A 237 -22.57 13.29 7.77
C SER A 237 -23.39 13.60 6.53
N THR A 238 -23.14 14.72 5.85
CA THR A 238 -23.81 15.13 4.62
C THR A 238 -23.07 14.71 3.34
N GLU A 239 -21.87 14.14 3.46
CA GLU A 239 -21.12 13.67 2.30
C GLU A 239 -21.74 12.39 1.72
N LEU A 240 -21.70 12.29 0.40
CA LEU A 240 -22.17 11.09 -0.29
C LEU A 240 -21.18 9.94 -0.02
N PRO A 241 -21.67 8.73 0.32
CA PRO A 241 -20.78 7.59 0.48
C PRO A 241 -20.09 7.29 -0.85
N LEU A 242 -18.78 7.04 -0.80
CA LEU A 242 -18.04 6.60 -1.97
C LEU A 242 -18.55 5.21 -2.40
N PRO A 243 -18.80 5.00 -3.70
CA PRO A 243 -19.01 3.65 -4.23
C PRO A 243 -17.79 2.75 -3.97
N PRO A 244 -17.92 1.43 -4.09
CA PRO A 244 -16.78 0.52 -4.01
C PRO A 244 -15.70 0.85 -5.04
N LEU A 245 -14.46 0.45 -4.75
CA LEU A 245 -13.28 0.76 -5.58
C LEU A 245 -13.46 0.37 -7.04
N TRP A 246 -13.96 -0.84 -7.31
CA TRP A 246 -14.20 -1.32 -8.68
C TRP A 246 -15.22 -0.46 -9.44
N GLU A 247 -16.27 0.04 -8.77
CA GLU A 247 -17.32 0.84 -9.40
C GLU A 247 -16.78 2.22 -9.76
N VAL A 248 -16.03 2.84 -8.85
CA VAL A 248 -15.35 4.12 -9.10
C VAL A 248 -14.38 4.01 -10.29
N ALA A 249 -13.58 2.94 -10.34
CA ALA A 249 -12.67 2.69 -11.45
C ALA A 249 -13.41 2.47 -12.78
N THR A 250 -14.53 1.74 -12.76
CA THR A 250 -15.38 1.51 -13.94
C THR A 250 -15.98 2.82 -14.44
N GLN A 251 -16.48 3.66 -13.53
CA GLN A 251 -17.00 4.98 -13.86
C GLN A 251 -15.94 5.87 -14.51
N LEU A 252 -14.69 5.85 -14.05
CA LEU A 252 -13.60 6.61 -14.70
C LEU A 252 -13.38 6.19 -16.17
N LEU A 253 -13.53 4.91 -16.50
CA LEU A 253 -13.37 4.36 -17.86
C LEU A 253 -14.53 4.72 -18.79
N GLU A 254 -15.72 5.03 -18.25
CA GLU A 254 -16.95 5.16 -19.02
C GLU A 254 -17.51 6.58 -19.09
N ILE A 255 -17.34 7.36 -18.02
CA ILE A 255 -17.94 8.69 -17.89
C ILE A 255 -17.33 9.64 -18.93
N PRO A 256 -18.16 10.31 -19.75
CA PRO A 256 -17.69 11.34 -20.67
C PRO A 256 -16.98 12.48 -19.92
N LYS A 257 -15.91 13.04 -20.50
CA LYS A 257 -15.05 14.07 -19.85
C LYS A 257 -15.81 15.24 -19.22
N THR A 258 -16.94 15.62 -19.80
CA THR A 258 -17.75 16.78 -19.42
C THR A 258 -18.84 16.47 -18.40
N ALA A 259 -19.08 15.19 -18.08
CA ALA A 259 -20.14 14.80 -17.17
C ALA A 259 -19.70 14.98 -15.70
N PRO A 260 -20.59 15.51 -14.84
CA PRO A 260 -20.30 15.63 -13.41
C PRO A 260 -20.21 14.26 -12.76
N ILE A 261 -19.35 14.14 -11.76
CA ILE A 261 -19.14 12.92 -10.98
C ILE A 261 -19.49 13.25 -9.53
N SER A 262 -20.60 12.73 -9.03
CA SER A 262 -21.13 13.13 -7.72
C SER A 262 -20.21 12.77 -6.56
N TRP A 263 -19.54 11.60 -6.62
CA TRP A 263 -18.62 11.15 -5.58
C TRP A 263 -17.26 11.86 -5.60
N SER A 264 -16.94 12.65 -6.64
CA SER A 264 -15.63 13.30 -6.75
C SER A 264 -15.39 14.38 -5.68
N LEU A 265 -16.45 14.79 -4.96
CA LEU A 265 -16.35 15.72 -3.84
C LEU A 265 -15.92 15.05 -2.53
N SER A 266 -16.08 13.72 -2.42
CA SER A 266 -15.78 12.94 -1.22
C SER A 266 -14.46 12.16 -1.34
N ILE A 267 -13.74 12.33 -2.45
CA ILE A 267 -12.49 11.61 -2.72
C ILE A 267 -11.28 12.39 -2.21
N SER A 268 -10.30 11.68 -1.64
CA SER A 268 -9.05 12.24 -1.12
C SER A 268 -7.88 11.97 -2.09
N ALA A 269 -6.73 12.61 -1.82
CA ALA A 269 -5.49 12.31 -2.54
C ALA A 269 -5.06 10.84 -2.38
N GLU A 270 -5.27 10.23 -1.21
CA GLU A 270 -4.98 8.80 -0.97
C GLU A 270 -5.88 7.90 -1.84
N HIS A 271 -7.16 8.21 -1.96
CA HIS A 271 -8.06 7.47 -2.85
C HIS A 271 -7.65 7.61 -4.32
N LEU A 272 -7.20 8.79 -4.73
CA LEU A 272 -6.71 9.02 -6.09
C LEU A 272 -5.40 8.28 -6.36
N LEU A 273 -4.51 8.15 -5.37
CA LEU A 273 -3.33 7.29 -5.48
C LEU A 273 -3.72 5.83 -5.78
N ILE A 274 -4.71 5.29 -5.07
CA ILE A 274 -5.22 3.92 -5.32
C ILE A 274 -5.74 3.80 -6.76
N LEU A 275 -6.53 4.79 -7.21
CA LEU A 275 -7.12 4.77 -8.55
C LEU A 275 -6.08 4.91 -9.66
N ILE A 276 -5.02 5.71 -9.49
CA ILE A 276 -4.00 5.82 -10.55
C ILE A 276 -3.20 4.52 -10.71
N TYR A 277 -2.96 3.79 -9.61
CA TYR A 277 -2.40 2.44 -9.67
C TYR A 277 -3.34 1.46 -10.37
N ALA A 278 -4.65 1.57 -10.13
CA ALA A 278 -5.64 0.76 -10.83
C ALA A 278 -5.63 1.01 -12.35
N ILE A 279 -5.59 2.27 -12.78
CA ILE A 279 -5.54 2.63 -14.20
C ILE A 279 -4.22 2.16 -14.84
N ASN A 280 -3.09 2.30 -14.14
CA ASN A 280 -1.80 1.76 -14.59
C ASN A 280 -1.81 0.23 -14.74
N SER A 281 -2.45 -0.47 -13.80
CA SER A 281 -2.59 -1.93 -13.85
C SER A 281 -3.44 -2.37 -15.05
N LEU A 282 -4.53 -1.66 -15.33
CA LEU A 282 -5.34 -1.87 -16.54
C LEU A 282 -4.55 -1.59 -17.82
N ALA A 283 -3.72 -0.53 -17.84
CA ALA A 283 -2.86 -0.22 -18.98
C ALA A 283 -1.85 -1.34 -19.27
N PHE A 284 -1.22 -1.86 -18.22
CA PHE A 284 -0.33 -3.01 -18.30
C PHE A 284 -1.07 -4.23 -18.87
N GLN A 285 -2.23 -4.58 -18.31
CA GLN A 285 -3.00 -5.75 -18.74
C GLN A 285 -3.52 -5.62 -20.19
N THR A 286 -3.95 -4.43 -20.61
CA THR A 286 -4.34 -4.16 -22.00
C THR A 286 -3.18 -4.43 -22.96
N ARG A 287 -1.97 -3.98 -22.63
CA ARG A 287 -0.75 -4.24 -23.42
C ARG A 287 -0.36 -5.72 -23.40
N ALA A 288 -0.50 -6.39 -22.27
CA ALA A 288 -0.12 -7.79 -22.08
C ALA A 288 -1.13 -8.81 -22.66
N GLY A 289 -2.26 -8.37 -23.22
CA GLY A 289 -3.18 -9.25 -23.94
C GLY A 289 -4.67 -8.91 -23.85
N LEU A 290 -5.08 -7.95 -23.01
CA LEU A 290 -6.50 -7.58 -22.86
C LEU A 290 -7.03 -6.55 -23.88
N LEU A 291 -6.22 -6.12 -24.86
CA LEU A 291 -6.63 -5.16 -25.90
C LEU A 291 -7.95 -5.49 -26.65
N PRO A 292 -8.33 -6.77 -26.88
CA PRO A 292 -9.63 -7.08 -27.45
C PRO A 292 -10.81 -6.63 -26.59
N TYR A 293 -10.64 -6.63 -25.26
CA TYR A 293 -11.69 -6.40 -24.27
C TYR A 293 -11.67 -4.99 -23.68
N LEU A 294 -10.48 -4.39 -23.52
CA LEU A 294 -10.30 -3.03 -23.00
C LEU A 294 -9.41 -2.22 -23.94
N LYS A 295 -9.99 -1.19 -24.55
CA LYS A 295 -9.31 -0.29 -25.51
C LYS A 295 -8.47 0.76 -24.80
N ALA A 296 -7.33 1.11 -25.39
CA ALA A 296 -6.44 2.16 -24.89
C ALA A 296 -7.17 3.51 -24.70
N ASP A 297 -8.13 3.84 -25.57
CA ASP A 297 -8.94 5.07 -25.44
C ASP A 297 -9.76 5.14 -24.14
N LYS A 298 -10.23 3.99 -23.64
CA LYS A 298 -10.94 3.93 -22.35
C LYS A 298 -10.00 4.23 -21.19
N ILE A 299 -8.77 3.73 -21.27
CA ILE A 299 -7.73 3.98 -20.26
C ILE A 299 -7.30 5.45 -20.30
N ARG A 300 -7.14 6.01 -21.49
CA ARG A 300 -6.87 7.45 -21.70
C ARG A 300 -7.98 8.31 -21.11
N LEU A 301 -9.25 7.95 -21.35
CA LEU A 301 -10.40 8.64 -20.76
C LEU A 301 -10.36 8.58 -19.23
N ALA A 302 -10.08 7.41 -18.64
CA ALA A 302 -9.93 7.28 -17.19
C ALA A 302 -8.79 8.14 -16.64
N ALA A 303 -7.63 8.18 -17.32
CA ALA A 303 -6.51 9.02 -16.92
C ALA A 303 -6.86 10.52 -16.96
N GLU A 304 -7.63 10.97 -17.96
CA GLU A 304 -8.07 12.37 -18.07
C GLU A 304 -9.12 12.74 -17.02
N ASN A 305 -10.09 11.84 -16.77
CA ASN A 305 -11.07 12.00 -15.69
C ASN A 305 -10.37 12.05 -14.34
N TRP A 306 -9.40 11.16 -14.10
CA TRP A 306 -8.59 11.14 -12.90
C TRP A 306 -7.84 12.47 -12.70
N LYS A 307 -7.16 12.97 -13.73
CA LYS A 307 -6.38 14.23 -13.64
C LYS A 307 -7.26 15.43 -13.32
N ARG A 308 -8.44 15.53 -13.95
CA ARG A 308 -9.42 16.58 -13.64
C ARG A 308 -9.85 16.56 -12.17
N ILE A 309 -10.08 15.39 -11.61
CA ILE A 309 -10.46 15.25 -10.20
C ILE A 309 -9.26 15.57 -9.30
N TRP A 310 -8.08 15.06 -9.62
CA TRP A 310 -6.83 15.37 -8.91
C TRP A 310 -6.56 16.88 -8.83
N ASP A 311 -6.66 17.60 -9.95
CA ASP A 311 -6.45 19.06 -9.97
C ASP A 311 -7.45 19.80 -9.10
N SER A 312 -8.70 19.33 -9.05
CA SER A 312 -9.73 19.88 -8.15
C SER A 312 -9.43 19.61 -6.67
N VAL A 313 -8.98 18.40 -6.34
CA VAL A 313 -8.65 18.00 -4.96
C VAL A 313 -7.40 18.77 -4.50
N ILE A 314 -6.31 18.74 -5.26
CA ILE A 314 -5.07 19.43 -4.90
C ILE A 314 -5.25 20.94 -4.91
N GLY A 315 -5.98 21.52 -5.86
CA GLY A 315 -6.28 22.95 -5.89
C GLY A 315 -7.12 23.44 -4.71
N SER A 316 -7.77 22.54 -3.96
CA SER A 316 -8.50 22.86 -2.73
C SER A 316 -7.66 22.75 -1.46
N LEU A 317 -6.49 22.10 -1.53
CA LEU A 317 -5.56 21.96 -0.40
C LEU A 317 -4.72 23.23 -0.23
N GLY A 318 -4.46 23.61 1.02
CA GLY A 318 -3.43 24.62 1.31
C GLY A 318 -2.00 24.05 1.17
N ASP A 319 -1.02 24.92 0.93
CA ASP A 319 0.40 24.54 0.73
C ASP A 319 0.93 23.62 1.85
N ASP A 320 0.60 23.92 3.11
CA ASP A 320 1.02 23.10 4.26
C ASP A 320 0.42 21.69 4.23
N GLN A 321 -0.85 21.56 3.84
CA GLN A 321 -1.52 20.26 3.76
C GLN A 321 -0.92 19.40 2.65
N TYR A 322 -0.50 20.03 1.54
CA TYR A 322 0.17 19.34 0.43
C TYR A 322 1.50 18.72 0.86
N LEU A 323 2.31 19.44 1.66
CA LEU A 323 3.59 18.93 2.17
C LEU A 323 3.42 17.70 3.07
N HIS A 324 2.29 17.61 3.76
CA HIS A 324 1.96 16.50 4.67
C HIS A 324 1.21 15.34 4.01
N LEU A 325 0.98 15.36 2.69
CA LEU A 325 0.27 14.28 1.98
C LEU A 325 0.97 12.91 2.03
N GLY A 326 2.23 12.82 2.48
CA GLY A 326 2.95 11.56 2.56
C GLY A 326 3.24 10.96 1.19
N TYR A 327 2.91 9.68 0.99
CA TYR A 327 3.10 8.98 -0.29
C TYR A 327 2.13 9.43 -1.42
N PRO A 328 0.84 9.72 -1.15
CA PRO A 328 -0.10 10.24 -2.13
C PRO A 328 0.37 11.42 -3.00
N LYS A 329 1.31 12.24 -2.53
CA LYS A 329 1.88 13.35 -3.33
C LYS A 329 2.49 12.90 -4.67
N HIS A 330 2.87 11.62 -4.78
CA HIS A 330 3.50 11.05 -5.97
C HIS A 330 2.50 10.54 -7.03
N ALA A 331 1.20 10.71 -6.81
CA ALA A 331 0.18 10.17 -7.70
C ALA A 331 0.19 10.83 -9.08
N GLU A 332 0.60 12.10 -9.17
CA GLU A 332 0.70 12.82 -10.44
C GLU A 332 1.84 12.29 -11.32
N GLU A 333 2.97 11.92 -10.73
CA GLU A 333 4.10 11.30 -11.44
C GLU A 333 3.67 9.96 -12.07
N LEU A 334 2.82 9.19 -11.39
CA LEU A 334 2.23 7.95 -11.94
C LEU A 334 1.28 8.23 -13.11
N TRP A 335 0.59 9.37 -13.08
CA TRP A 335 -0.24 9.81 -14.21
C TRP A 335 0.60 10.23 -15.42
N TRP A 336 1.68 10.98 -15.21
CA TRP A 336 2.63 11.31 -16.28
C TRP A 336 3.25 10.06 -16.90
N LEU A 337 3.67 9.10 -16.07
CA LEU A 337 4.22 7.82 -16.52
C LEU A 337 3.19 7.03 -17.34
N LEU A 338 1.93 6.98 -16.89
CA LEU A 338 0.83 6.35 -17.62
C LEU A 338 0.60 7.00 -18.98
N LYS A 339 0.56 8.33 -19.03
CA LYS A 339 0.38 9.10 -20.26
C LYS A 339 1.48 8.80 -21.27
N ALA A 340 2.74 8.88 -20.85
CA ALA A 340 3.87 8.55 -21.71
C ALA A 340 3.83 7.08 -22.17
N THR A 341 3.43 6.16 -21.30
CA THR A 341 3.28 4.74 -21.62
C THR A 341 2.23 4.51 -22.73
N LEU A 342 1.07 5.18 -22.64
CA LEU A 342 0.00 5.08 -23.63
C LEU A 342 0.42 5.70 -24.98
N ASP A 343 1.08 6.86 -24.94
CA ASP A 343 1.47 7.59 -26.15
C ASP A 343 2.58 6.83 -26.92
N VAL A 344 3.53 6.20 -26.22
CA VAL A 344 4.57 5.38 -26.85
C VAL A 344 4.01 4.06 -27.40
N ALA A 345 3.04 3.44 -26.71
CA ALA A 345 2.43 2.20 -27.18
C ALA A 345 1.68 2.34 -28.52
N GLU A 346 1.27 3.55 -28.89
CA GLU A 346 0.65 3.86 -30.19
C GLU A 346 1.67 4.18 -31.29
N GLN A 347 2.90 4.55 -30.94
CA GLN A 347 3.94 4.89 -31.90
C GLN A 347 4.56 3.62 -32.49
N SER A 348 4.29 3.37 -33.78
CA SER A 348 4.93 2.29 -34.51
C SER A 348 6.44 2.54 -34.66
N GLY A 349 7.27 1.69 -34.07
CA GLY A 349 8.73 1.67 -34.30
C GLY A 349 9.62 2.01 -33.10
N ILE A 350 9.05 2.40 -31.95
CA ILE A 350 9.80 2.60 -30.71
C ILE A 350 9.44 1.48 -29.74
N ASN A 351 10.40 0.62 -29.40
CA ASN A 351 10.23 -0.39 -28.35
C ASN A 351 11.17 -0.10 -27.19
N PHE A 352 10.61 0.05 -25.98
CA PHE A 352 11.39 0.18 -24.77
C PHE A 352 11.31 -1.12 -23.97
N PRO A 353 12.44 -1.62 -23.40
CA PRO A 353 12.43 -2.79 -22.52
C PRO A 353 11.46 -2.69 -21.33
N TYR A 354 11.13 -1.46 -20.92
CA TYR A 354 10.13 -1.18 -19.89
C TYR A 354 8.70 -1.55 -20.31
N LEU A 355 8.38 -1.45 -21.61
CA LEU A 355 7.05 -1.72 -22.14
C LEU A 355 6.84 -3.20 -22.50
N ASP A 356 7.90 -4.01 -22.47
CA ASP A 356 7.79 -5.45 -22.61
C ASP A 356 6.98 -6.06 -21.44
N SER A 357 6.33 -7.21 -21.67
CA SER A 357 5.52 -7.89 -20.64
C SER A 357 6.33 -8.80 -19.71
N THR A 358 7.65 -8.90 -19.91
CA THR A 358 8.52 -9.73 -19.06
C THR A 358 8.85 -9.02 -17.77
N ALA A 359 8.48 -9.63 -16.63
CA ALA A 359 8.80 -9.14 -15.29
C ALA A 359 10.31 -8.93 -15.08
N THR A 360 10.68 -7.95 -14.27
CA THR A 360 12.08 -7.61 -13.93
C THR A 360 12.27 -7.35 -12.44
N ASP A 361 13.45 -7.67 -11.90
CA ASP A 361 13.82 -7.40 -10.49
C ASP A 361 14.55 -6.07 -10.31
N ASP A 362 14.96 -5.43 -11.40
CA ASP A 362 15.66 -4.14 -11.40
C ASP A 362 14.76 -3.00 -11.89
N MET A 363 15.06 -1.78 -11.45
CA MET A 363 14.34 -0.57 -11.89
C MET A 363 15.06 0.16 -13.05
N GLY A 364 16.11 -0.44 -13.63
CA GLY A 364 16.95 0.19 -14.65
C GLY A 364 16.16 0.57 -15.88
N SER A 365 15.36 -0.37 -16.42
CA SER A 365 14.54 -0.09 -17.61
C SER A 365 13.49 0.99 -17.38
N LEU A 366 12.90 1.05 -16.17
CA LEU A 366 11.94 2.10 -15.82
C LEU A 366 12.65 3.46 -15.74
N ASN A 367 13.81 3.52 -15.07
CA ASN A 367 14.58 4.76 -14.96
C ASN A 367 15.01 5.28 -16.33
N GLU A 368 15.49 4.41 -17.24
CA GLU A 368 15.81 4.80 -18.63
C GLU A 368 14.60 5.35 -19.37
N PHE A 369 13.43 4.72 -19.20
CA PHE A 369 12.18 5.19 -19.81
C PHE A 369 11.78 6.57 -19.27
N ILE A 370 11.80 6.78 -17.95
CA ILE A 370 11.51 8.07 -17.32
C ILE A 370 12.47 9.16 -17.84
N GLN A 371 13.77 8.87 -17.90
CA GLN A 371 14.75 9.81 -18.44
C GLN A 371 14.53 10.14 -19.91
N TRP A 372 14.04 9.19 -20.70
CA TRP A 372 13.66 9.45 -22.09
C TRP A 372 12.41 10.32 -22.16
N CYS A 373 11.37 10.05 -21.36
CA CYS A 373 10.16 10.87 -21.30
C CYS A 373 10.47 12.32 -20.94
N HIS A 374 11.29 12.54 -19.92
CA HIS A 374 11.71 13.89 -19.50
C HIS A 374 12.43 14.65 -20.62
N ARG A 375 13.13 13.98 -21.54
CA ARG A 375 13.82 14.67 -22.66
C ARG A 375 12.91 15.02 -23.83
N ASN A 376 11.76 14.35 -23.96
CA ASN A 376 10.90 14.45 -25.15
C ASN A 376 9.55 15.10 -24.88
N PHE A 377 9.11 15.19 -23.62
CA PHE A 377 7.81 15.74 -23.22
C PHE A 377 7.91 16.93 -22.25
N SER A 378 9.12 17.45 -21.99
CA SER A 378 9.38 18.65 -21.16
C SER A 378 9.08 19.95 -21.89
#